data_AF-A0A9E2TRC4-F1
#
_entry.id   AF-A0A9E2TRC4-F1
#
_cell.length_a   1.000
_cell.length_b   1.000
_cell.length_c   1.000
_cell.angle_alpha   90.00
_cell.angle_beta   90.00
_cell.angle_gamma   90.00
#
_symmetry.space_group_name_H-M   'P 1'
#
loop_
_entity.id
_entity.type
_entity.pdbx_description
1 polymer ?
#
loop_
_entity_poly.entity_id
_entity_poly.type
_entity_poly.pdbx_seq_one_letter_code
_entity_poly.pdbx_strand_id
1 'polypeptide(L)'
;LKNYSSAEKLYQKGYEIYYDKFGSNHQKISYAHSWLGALYGEMGRMDKAKYHYEQAISISEKVLGDDHHLHKKYLEDWAKLQNNL
;
A
#
# COMPACT_ATOMS: atom_id res chain seq x y z
N LEU A 1 -22.82 -6.30 -0.11
CA LEU A 1 -21.73 -6.85 0.74
C LEU A 1 -20.41 -6.57 0.04
N LYS A 2 -19.52 -5.77 0.63
CA LYS A 2 -18.16 -5.58 0.08
C LYS A 2 -17.42 -6.92 0.19
N ASN A 3 -16.97 -7.49 -0.94
CA ASN A 3 -16.25 -8.77 -0.95
C ASN A 3 -14.75 -8.53 -0.80
N TYR A 4 -14.34 -8.21 0.43
CA TYR A 4 -12.94 -7.91 0.75
C TYR A 4 -12.01 -9.12 0.59
N SER A 5 -12.50 -10.34 0.80
CA SER A 5 -11.70 -11.56 0.70
C SER A 5 -11.21 -11.82 -0.73
N SER A 6 -12.04 -11.53 -1.74
CA SER A 6 -11.61 -11.63 -3.15
C SER A 6 -10.59 -10.55 -3.52
N ALA A 7 -10.78 -9.32 -3.01
CA ALA A 7 -9.84 -8.23 -3.24
C ALA A 7 -8.47 -8.50 -2.58
N GLU A 8 -8.45 -9.02 -1.35
CA GLU A 8 -7.24 -9.38 -0.60
C GLU A 8 -6.40 -10.39 -1.41
N LYS A 9 -7.04 -11.45 -1.91
CA LYS A 9 -6.37 -12.46 -2.76
C LYS A 9 -5.81 -11.86 -4.05
N LEU A 10 -6.56 -10.99 -4.73
CA LEU A 10 -6.13 -10.39 -5.98
C LEU A 10 -4.94 -9.43 -5.78
N TYR A 11 -4.98 -8.60 -4.75
CA TYR A 11 -3.87 -7.69 -4.43
C TYR A 11 -2.64 -8.44 -3.94
N GLN A 12 -2.80 -9.51 -3.16
CA GLN A 12 -1.68 -10.36 -2.74
C GLN A 12 -1.01 -11.05 -3.95
N LYS A 13 -1.81 -11.59 -4.87
CA LYS A 13 -1.28 -12.18 -6.11
C LYS A 13 -0.58 -11.14 -7.00
N GLY A 14 -1.13 -9.93 -7.10
CA GLY A 14 -0.50 -8.82 -7.81
C GLY A 14 0.84 -8.41 -7.19
N TYR A 15 0.90 -8.38 -5.85
CA TYR A 15 2.14 -8.14 -5.11
C TYR A 15 3.19 -9.19 -5.45
N GLU A 16 2.86 -10.48 -5.39
CA GLU A 16 3.78 -11.59 -5.71
C GLU A 16 4.35 -11.48 -7.13
N ILE A 17 3.49 -11.23 -8.13
CA ILE A 17 3.91 -11.06 -9.53
C ILE A 17 4.88 -9.88 -9.67
N TYR A 18 4.61 -8.75 -9.01
CA TYR A 18 5.51 -7.61 -9.05
C TYR A 18 6.81 -7.87 -8.30
N TYR A 19 6.75 -8.57 -7.17
CA TYR A 19 7.91 -8.90 -6.37
C TYR A 19 8.86 -9.82 -7.14
N ASP A 20 8.33 -10.88 -7.76
CA ASP A 20 9.13 -11.82 -8.55
C ASP A 20 9.76 -11.14 -9.77
N LYS A 21 9.05 -10.19 -10.40
CA LYS A 21 9.52 -9.52 -11.61
C LYS A 21 10.52 -8.39 -11.36
N PHE A 22 10.34 -7.63 -10.28
CA PHE A 22 11.06 -6.37 -10.07
C PHE A 22 11.90 -6.35 -8.78
N GLY A 23 11.73 -7.33 -7.89
CA GLY A 23 12.30 -7.32 -6.55
C GLY A 23 11.62 -6.30 -5.63
N SER A 24 12.16 -6.16 -4.42
CA SER A 24 11.54 -5.37 -3.33
C SER A 24 11.65 -3.85 -3.49
N ASN A 25 12.64 -3.34 -4.23
CA ASN A 25 12.92 -1.91 -4.35
C ASN A 25 12.45 -1.35 -5.71
N HIS A 26 11.16 -1.44 -6.00
CA HIS A 26 10.58 -0.94 -7.24
C HIS A 26 9.24 -0.23 -6.98
N GLN A 27 8.94 0.82 -7.76
CA GLN A 27 7.69 1.58 -7.62
C GLN A 27 6.41 0.72 -7.74
N LYS A 28 6.46 -0.41 -8.46
CA LYS A 28 5.32 -1.36 -8.53
C LYS A 28 5.03 -2.03 -7.19
N ILE A 29 6.05 -2.20 -6.34
CA ILE A 29 5.89 -2.74 -4.99
C ILE A 29 5.23 -1.70 -4.07
N SER A 30 5.61 -0.41 -4.17
CA SER A 30 4.94 0.63 -3.39
C SER A 30 3.45 0.75 -3.74
N TYR A 31 3.08 0.63 -5.02
CA TYR A 31 1.67 0.56 -5.43
C TYR A 31 0.93 -0.61 -4.79
N ALA A 32 1.50 -1.82 -4.87
CA ALA A 32 0.87 -3.01 -4.31
C ALA A 32 0.65 -2.89 -2.79
N HIS A 33 1.65 -2.36 -2.08
CA HIS A 33 1.51 -2.04 -0.66
C HIS A 33 0.40 -1.01 -0.41
N SER A 34 0.32 0.09 -1.18
CA SER A 34 -0.73 1.10 -0.97
C SER A 34 -2.15 0.54 -1.15
N TRP A 35 -2.35 -0.38 -2.10
CA TRP A 35 -3.65 -1.03 -2.32
C TRP A 35 -4.02 -1.99 -1.19
N LEU A 36 -3.06 -2.76 -0.70
CA LEU A 36 -3.27 -3.61 0.48
C LEU A 36 -3.53 -2.76 1.73
N GLY A 37 -2.82 -1.65 1.91
CA GLY A 37 -3.03 -0.70 3.00
C GLY A 37 -4.45 -0.15 3.02
N ALA A 38 -4.91 0.38 1.87
CA ALA A 38 -6.27 0.89 1.71
C ALA A 38 -7.32 -0.21 1.96
N LEU A 39 -7.13 -1.40 1.39
CA LEU A 39 -8.04 -2.52 1.58
C LEU A 39 -8.16 -2.91 3.06
N TYR A 40 -7.05 -3.00 3.78
CA TYR A 40 -7.07 -3.35 5.19
C TYR A 40 -7.69 -2.25 6.06
N GLY A 41 -7.50 -0.98 5.71
CA GLY A 41 -8.20 0.14 6.34
C GLY A 41 -9.71 0.03 6.19
N GLU A 42 -10.17 -0.26 4.97
CA GLU A 42 -11.59 -0.50 4.68
C GLU A 42 -12.17 -1.71 5.44
N MET A 43 -11.34 -2.70 5.80
CA MET A 43 -11.72 -3.85 6.61
C MET A 43 -11.65 -3.58 8.13
N GLY A 44 -11.23 -2.39 8.56
CA GLY A 44 -10.96 -2.06 9.96
C GLY A 44 -9.72 -2.76 10.55
N ARG A 45 -8.87 -3.38 9.72
CA ARG A 45 -7.67 -4.10 10.13
C ARG A 45 -6.47 -3.13 10.18
N MET A 46 -6.49 -2.23 11.14
CA MET A 46 -5.57 -1.09 11.20
C MET A 46 -4.09 -1.45 11.30
N ASP A 47 -3.73 -2.51 12.02
CA ASP A 47 -2.33 -2.93 12.12
C ASP A 47 -1.75 -3.37 10.77
N LYS A 48 -2.55 -4.10 9.98
CA LYS A 48 -2.17 -4.47 8.62
C LYS A 48 -2.13 -3.26 7.70
N ALA A 49 -3.11 -2.36 7.82
CA ALA A 49 -3.15 -1.14 7.02
C ALA A 49 -1.88 -0.30 7.25
N LYS A 50 -1.51 -0.09 8.53
CA LYS A 50 -0.30 0.61 8.95
C LYS A 50 0.94 0.03 8.30
N TYR A 51 1.15 -1.27 8.48
CA TYR A 51 2.31 -1.96 7.91
C TYR A 51 2.43 -1.69 6.41
N HIS A 52 1.33 -1.85 5.68
CA HIS A 52 1.35 -1.69 4.23
C HIS A 52 1.56 -0.23 3.80
N TYR A 53 0.97 0.76 4.47
CA TYR A 53 1.25 2.16 4.16
C TYR A 53 2.71 2.55 4.46
N GLU A 54 3.28 2.10 5.59
CA GLU A 54 4.69 2.35 5.94
C GLU A 54 5.64 1.79 4.87
N GLN A 55 5.39 0.57 4.37
CA GLN A 55 6.17 0.00 3.27
C GLN A 55 6.00 0.79 1.97
N ALA A 56 4.78 1.22 1.62
CA ALA A 56 4.55 2.02 0.42
C ALA A 56 5.30 3.36 0.47
N ILE A 57 5.22 4.06 1.60
CA ILE A 57 5.91 5.34 1.84
C ILE A 57 7.41 5.14 1.74
N SER A 58 7.97 4.19 2.49
CA SER A 58 9.41 3.91 2.51
C SER A 58 9.98 3.57 1.14
N ILE A 59 9.31 2.72 0.37
CA ILE A 59 9.75 2.33 -0.98
C ILE A 59 9.65 3.53 -1.93
N SER A 60 8.55 4.29 -1.87
CA SER A 60 8.35 5.45 -2.75
C SER A 60 9.38 6.54 -2.49
N GLU A 61 9.72 6.81 -1.23
CA GLU A 61 10.76 7.77 -0.86
C GLU A 61 12.11 7.36 -1.43
N LYS A 62 12.49 6.09 -1.21
CA LYS A 62 13.78 5.55 -1.66
C LYS A 62 13.91 5.48 -3.18
N VAL A 63 12.84 5.13 -3.89
CA VAL A 63 12.88 4.86 -5.35
C VAL A 63 12.55 6.10 -6.18
N LEU A 64 11.70 6.99 -5.68
CA LEU A 64 11.14 8.12 -6.44
C LEU A 64 11.50 9.49 -5.85
N GLY A 65 11.91 9.55 -4.59
CA GLY A 65 12.08 10.79 -3.83
C GLY A 65 10.82 11.21 -3.09
N ASP A 66 11.01 12.02 -2.04
CA ASP A 66 9.96 12.58 -1.18
C ASP A 66 9.05 13.58 -1.91
N ASP A 67 9.59 14.29 -2.90
CA ASP A 67 8.83 15.26 -3.68
C ASP A 67 7.87 14.66 -4.70
N HIS A 68 8.00 13.35 -4.97
CA HIS A 68 7.21 12.65 -5.96
C HIS A 68 5.74 12.52 -5.53
N HIS A 69 4.82 12.75 -6.46
CA HIS A 69 3.37 12.77 -6.19
C HIS A 69 2.84 11.49 -5.52
N LEU A 70 3.42 10.33 -5.82
CA LEU A 70 3.02 9.07 -5.18
C LEU A 70 3.40 9.02 -3.70
N HIS A 71 4.60 9.48 -3.33
CA HIS A 71 5.04 9.51 -1.94
C HIS A 71 4.11 10.41 -1.12
N LYS A 72 3.85 11.62 -1.62
CA LYS A 72 2.89 12.57 -1.02
C LYS A 72 1.50 11.97 -0.89
N LYS A 73 1.01 11.31 -1.95
CA LYS A 73 -0.28 10.63 -1.92
C LYS A 73 -0.35 9.56 -0.82
N TYR A 74 0.67 8.73 -0.67
CA TYR A 74 0.66 7.67 0.35
C TYR A 74 0.67 8.25 1.78
N LEU A 75 1.38 9.35 2.01
CA LEU A 75 1.33 10.09 3.27
C LEU A 75 -0.07 10.64 3.54
N GLU A 76 -0.71 11.25 2.55
CA GLU A 76 -2.07 11.77 2.68
C GLU A 76 -3.10 10.66 2.93
N ASP A 77 -3.02 9.56 2.18
CA ASP A 77 -3.94 8.42 2.32
C ASP A 77 -3.79 7.79 3.71
N TRP A 78 -2.55 7.64 4.20
CA TRP A 78 -2.29 7.13 5.55
C TRP A 78 -2.81 8.08 6.64
N ALA A 79 -2.54 9.38 6.52
CA ALA A 79 -3.00 10.39 7.48
C ALA A 79 -4.54 10.46 7.54
N LYS A 80 -5.22 10.40 6.39
CA LYS A 80 -6.69 10.34 6.33
C LYS A 80 -7.22 9.09 7.03
N LEU A 81 -6.58 7.94 6.81
CA LEU A 81 -7.01 6.69 7.44
C LEU A 81 -6.82 6.74 8.97
N GLN A 82 -5.75 7.34 9.47
CA GLN A 82 -5.53 7.54 10.91
C GLN A 82 -6.55 8.48 11.55
N ASN A 83 -6.92 9.57 10.85
CA ASN A 83 -7.86 10.57 11.36
C ASN A 83 -9.33 10.11 11.34
N ASN A 84 -9.62 8.99 10.69
CA ASN A 84 -10.95 8.37 10.66
C ASN A 84 -11.13 7.27 11.72
N LEU A 85 -10.21 7.18 12.70
CA LEU A 85 -10.27 6.34 13.90
C LEU A 85 -10.68 7.15 15.12
#